data_AF-X1E4M0-F1
#
_entry.id   AF-X1E4M0-F1
#
_cell.length_a   1.000
_cell.length_b   1.000
_cell.length_c   1.000
_cell.angle_alpha   90.00
_cell.angle_beta   90.00
_cell.angle_gamma   90.00
#
_symmetry.space_group_name_H-M   'P 1'
#
loop_
_entity.id
_entity.type
_entity.pdbx_description
1 polymer ?
#
loop_
_entity_poly.entity_id
_entity_poly.type
_entity_poly.pdbx_seq_one_letter_code
_entity_poly.pdbx_strand_id
1 'polypeptide(L)'
;LVQSLFNSFDPDIKITIKEGKTFSSGVERIQNLKKLKGVLYMSEIIEENALLKYDDRQYIVTVKGVSDEFINMSGIDSMIIDGEFILKENKNNYAVIGQGVALNLAIGLNFITPINIYVPKRTQKVSLNPEKAFSRKYIFPSGIFAIQQDFDSRYIIVPIDFARDLLDYSNEVSAIELKLDPVFNKDKIQEEIKKHLGTGYEVKNRFEQQELLYKIMKSEKWAIFLILTFILIIASFNVIGSLTMLILEKKKDI
;
A
#
# COMPACT_ATOMS: atom_id res chain seq x y z
N LEU A 1 -19.65 6.87 -5.64
CA LEU A 1 -19.50 5.50 -6.17
C LEU A 1 -18.04 5.03 -6.26
N VAL A 2 -17.09 5.83 -6.77
CA VAL A 2 -15.66 5.41 -6.83
C VAL A 2 -14.95 5.56 -5.46
N GLN A 3 -15.39 6.48 -4.60
CA GLN A 3 -14.84 6.63 -3.24
C GLN A 3 -15.05 5.42 -2.32
N SER A 4 -16.10 4.63 -2.55
CA SER A 4 -16.38 3.41 -1.77
C SER A 4 -15.52 2.20 -2.18
N LEU A 5 -14.69 2.35 -3.22
CA LEU A 5 -13.64 1.37 -3.58
C LEU A 5 -12.31 1.67 -2.88
N PHE A 6 -12.17 2.86 -2.27
CA PHE A 6 -10.95 3.22 -1.55
C PHE A 6 -11.06 2.78 -0.10
N ASN A 7 -10.19 1.84 0.23
CA ASN A 7 -10.14 1.18 1.51
C ASN A 7 -9.68 2.16 2.61
N SER A 8 -10.19 1.98 3.82
CA SER A 8 -9.66 2.66 5.02
C SER A 8 -8.27 2.17 5.40
N PHE A 9 -7.86 1.02 4.86
CA PHE A 9 -6.57 0.39 5.13
C PHE A 9 -5.39 1.02 4.40
N ASP A 10 -5.60 1.57 3.19
CA ASP A 10 -4.51 2.22 2.46
C ASP A 10 -4.10 3.51 3.19
N PRO A 11 -2.81 3.70 3.51
CA PRO A 11 -2.34 4.87 4.23
C PRO A 11 -2.53 6.15 3.40
N ASP A 12 -2.64 7.29 4.07
CA ASP A 12 -2.80 8.57 3.36
C ASP A 12 -1.59 8.85 2.47
N ILE A 13 -0.40 8.57 2.97
CA ILE A 13 0.88 8.64 2.24
C ILE A 13 1.68 7.37 2.52
N LYS A 14 2.22 6.75 1.46
CA LYS A 14 3.22 5.68 1.52
C LYS A 14 4.53 6.16 0.88
N ILE A 15 5.62 5.96 1.60
CA ILE A 15 6.97 6.34 1.20
C ILE A 15 7.80 5.07 1.01
N THR A 16 8.40 4.92 -0.16
CA THR A 16 9.31 3.82 -0.52
C THR A 16 10.61 4.38 -1.09
N ILE A 17 11.66 3.55 -1.16
CA ILE A 17 12.88 3.92 -1.89
C ILE A 17 12.69 3.70 -3.39
N LYS A 18 13.23 4.57 -4.24
CA LYS A 18 13.11 4.40 -5.70
C LYS A 18 13.95 3.25 -6.24
N GLU A 19 15.12 3.03 -5.64
CA GLU A 19 16.06 2.00 -6.05
C GLU A 19 16.36 1.07 -4.88
N GLY A 20 16.21 -0.23 -5.12
CA GLY A 20 16.33 -1.26 -4.08
C GLY A 20 14.99 -1.60 -3.43
N LYS A 21 15.06 -2.43 -2.39
CA LYS A 21 13.86 -2.95 -1.68
C LYS A 21 13.63 -2.31 -0.32
N THR A 22 14.69 -1.81 0.32
CA THR A 22 14.64 -1.33 1.69
C THR A 22 15.54 -0.11 1.89
N PHE A 23 15.24 0.66 2.93
CA PHE A 23 16.03 1.81 3.36
C PHE A 23 16.06 1.86 4.89
N SER A 24 17.05 2.54 5.47
CA SER A 24 17.12 2.70 6.93
C SER A 24 16.07 3.71 7.40
N SER A 25 15.23 3.33 8.36
CA SER A 25 14.27 4.27 8.96
C SER A 25 14.94 5.29 9.88
N GLY A 26 16.14 4.99 10.38
CA GLY A 26 16.92 5.84 11.29
C GLY A 26 17.56 7.07 10.63
N VAL A 27 17.41 7.24 9.32
CA VAL A 27 17.93 8.43 8.62
C VAL A 27 17.20 9.67 9.10
N GLU A 28 17.95 10.72 9.44
CA GLU A 28 17.41 11.96 10.05
C GLU A 28 16.24 12.56 9.24
N ARG A 29 16.34 12.53 7.90
CA ARG A 29 15.27 13.03 7.02
C ARG A 29 13.95 12.26 7.21
N ILE A 30 14.01 10.95 7.41
CA ILE A 30 12.83 10.11 7.66
C ILE A 30 12.27 10.39 9.05
N GLN A 31 13.12 10.44 10.08
CA GLN A 31 12.68 10.71 11.46
C GLN A 31 12.07 12.10 11.62
N ASN A 32 12.54 13.09 10.86
CA ASN A 32 11.98 14.44 10.87
C ASN A 32 10.56 14.52 10.28
N LEU A 33 10.07 13.50 9.56
CA LEU A 33 8.69 13.47 9.08
C LEU A 33 7.67 13.46 10.23
N LYS A 34 8.01 12.87 11.38
CA LYS A 34 7.16 12.89 12.60
C LYS A 34 6.90 14.30 13.12
N LYS A 35 7.75 15.27 12.76
CA LYS A 35 7.68 16.67 13.21
C LYS A 35 6.95 17.58 12.21
N LEU A 36 6.63 17.08 11.01
CA LEU A 36 5.93 17.88 10.02
C LEU A 36 4.48 18.15 10.47
N LYS A 37 4.04 19.40 10.31
CA LYS A 37 2.66 19.77 10.65
C LYS A 37 1.69 19.01 9.74
N GLY A 38 0.68 18.41 10.36
CA GLY A 38 -0.34 17.64 9.66
C GLY A 38 -0.03 16.15 9.48
N VAL A 39 1.10 15.64 9.99
CA VAL A 39 1.32 14.19 10.17
C VAL A 39 0.84 13.80 11.57
N LEU A 40 -0.16 12.92 11.66
CA LEU A 40 -0.70 12.44 12.93
C LEU A 40 0.04 11.21 13.45
N TYR A 41 0.22 10.23 12.57
CA TYR A 41 0.88 8.97 12.89
C TYR A 41 1.84 8.59 11.78
N MET A 42 2.91 7.91 12.16
CA MET A 42 3.91 7.34 11.26
C MET A 42 4.16 5.91 11.69
N SER A 43 4.04 4.97 10.75
CA SER A 43 4.36 3.57 10.98
C SER A 43 5.49 3.10 10.08
N GLU A 44 6.41 2.34 10.67
CA GLU A 44 7.46 1.64 9.96
C GLU A 44 6.92 0.30 9.44
N ILE A 45 7.18 0.01 8.17
CA ILE A 45 6.64 -1.16 7.49
C ILE A 45 7.76 -1.99 6.86
N ILE A 46 7.66 -3.30 7.03
CA ILE A 46 8.46 -4.31 6.32
C ILE A 46 7.48 -5.23 5.58
N GLU A 47 7.63 -5.32 4.27
CA GLU A 47 6.85 -6.21 3.40
C GLU A 47 7.82 -7.14 2.68
N GLU A 48 7.66 -8.46 2.84
CA GLU A 48 8.43 -9.46 2.10
C GLU A 48 7.57 -10.70 1.80
N ASN A 49 7.82 -11.34 0.66
CA ASN A 49 7.13 -12.57 0.30
C ASN A 49 7.68 -13.75 1.10
N ALA A 50 6.77 -14.53 1.68
CA ALA A 50 7.09 -15.68 2.49
C ALA A 50 6.21 -16.88 2.14
N LEU A 51 6.74 -18.07 2.37
CA LEU A 51 5.95 -19.29 2.40
C LEU A 51 5.49 -19.54 3.84
N LEU A 52 4.17 -19.55 4.06
CA LEU A 52 3.59 -20.02 5.30
C LEU A 52 3.39 -21.53 5.23
N LYS A 53 3.66 -22.21 6.34
CA LYS A 53 3.31 -23.62 6.56
C LYS A 53 2.55 -23.75 7.87
N TYR A 54 1.37 -24.34 7.79
CA TYR A 54 0.52 -24.68 8.92
C TYR A 54 0.09 -26.14 8.75
N ASP A 55 0.55 -26.99 9.67
CA ASP A 55 0.51 -28.45 9.51
C ASP A 55 1.07 -28.90 8.15
N ASP A 56 0.27 -29.58 7.32
CA ASP A 56 0.65 -30.05 5.99
C ASP A 56 0.32 -29.07 4.86
N ARG A 57 -0.32 -27.93 5.19
CA ARG A 57 -0.74 -26.93 4.20
C ARG A 57 0.32 -25.84 4.06
N GLN A 58 0.48 -25.35 2.83
CA GLN A 58 1.42 -24.29 2.51
C GLN A 58 0.75 -23.22 1.65
N TYR A 59 1.11 -21.96 1.89
CA TYR A 59 0.55 -20.84 1.16
C TYR A 59 1.54 -19.69 1.08
N ILE A 60 1.68 -19.08 -0.11
CA ILE A 60 2.57 -17.94 -0.31
C ILE A 60 1.80 -16.67 0.04
N VAL A 61 2.40 -15.85 0.89
CA VAL A 61 1.82 -14.58 1.36
C VAL A 61 2.89 -13.49 1.36
N THR A 62 2.46 -12.27 1.58
CA THR A 62 3.31 -11.15 1.99
C THR A 62 3.21 -10.99 3.51
N VAL A 63 4.34 -11.15 4.19
CA VAL A 63 4.45 -10.82 5.61
C VAL A 63 4.60 -9.32 5.72
N LYS A 64 3.65 -8.67 6.40
CA LYS A 64 3.65 -7.24 6.68
C LYS A 64 3.99 -7.01 8.15
N GLY A 65 5.25 -6.71 8.41
CA GLY A 65 5.74 -6.22 9.69
C GLY A 65 5.32 -4.77 9.89
N VAL A 66 4.68 -4.45 11.02
CA VAL A 66 4.18 -3.10 11.32
C VAL A 66 4.61 -2.63 12.71
N SER A 67 4.82 -1.31 12.85
CA SER A 67 5.09 -0.69 14.16
C SER A 67 3.80 -0.53 14.98
N ASP A 68 3.93 -0.24 16.27
CA ASP A 68 2.80 -0.17 17.20
C ASP A 68 1.79 0.95 16.81
N GLU A 69 2.25 2.03 16.15
CA GLU A 69 1.38 3.11 15.65
C GLU A 69 0.42 2.68 14.54
N PHE A 70 0.66 1.54 13.90
CA PHE A 70 -0.13 1.06 12.77
C PHE A 70 -1.62 0.92 13.08
N ILE A 71 -1.95 0.47 14.30
CA ILE A 71 -3.35 0.30 14.74
C ILE A 71 -4.11 1.63 14.74
N ASN A 72 -3.43 2.73 15.12
CA ASN A 72 -4.04 4.06 15.22
C ASN A 72 -4.30 4.71 13.85
N MET A 73 -3.74 4.16 12.77
CA MET A 73 -3.85 4.74 11.43
C MET A 73 -4.65 3.91 10.43
N SER A 74 -4.64 2.58 10.58
CA SER A 74 -5.21 1.64 9.62
C SER A 74 -6.70 1.34 9.82
N GLY A 75 -7.23 1.50 11.05
CA GLY A 75 -8.61 1.12 11.39
C GLY A 75 -8.88 -0.39 11.31
N ILE A 76 -7.83 -1.20 11.37
CA ILE A 76 -7.89 -2.67 11.23
C ILE A 76 -8.64 -3.35 12.38
N ASP A 77 -8.68 -2.72 13.55
CA ASP A 77 -9.43 -3.18 14.73
C ASP A 77 -10.91 -3.39 14.41
N SER A 78 -11.52 -2.51 13.62
CA SER A 78 -12.91 -2.62 13.19
C SER A 78 -13.17 -3.69 12.11
N MET A 79 -12.11 -4.30 11.58
CA MET A 79 -12.16 -5.28 10.47
C MET A 79 -11.85 -6.71 10.92
N ILE A 80 -11.62 -6.91 12.21
CA ILE A 80 -11.44 -8.23 12.80
C ILE A 80 -12.78 -8.95 12.83
N ILE A 81 -12.81 -10.16 12.25
CA ILE A 81 -13.99 -11.01 12.17
C ILE A 81 -13.94 -12.20 13.14
N ASP A 82 -12.76 -12.55 13.62
CA ASP A 82 -12.52 -13.61 14.59
C ASP A 82 -11.27 -13.27 15.42
N GLY A 83 -11.30 -13.55 16.71
CA GLY A 83 -10.24 -13.21 17.67
C GLY A 83 -10.02 -11.71 17.88
N GLU A 84 -8.77 -11.31 18.11
CA GLU A 84 -8.39 -9.95 18.46
C GLU A 84 -7.14 -9.47 17.68
N PHE A 85 -7.07 -8.16 17.41
CA PHE A 85 -5.87 -7.55 16.85
C PHE A 85 -4.80 -7.40 17.93
N ILE A 86 -4.00 -8.44 18.13
CA ILE A 86 -2.89 -8.47 19.07
C ILE A 86 -1.64 -8.86 18.29
N LEU A 87 -0.64 -7.99 18.27
CA LEU A 87 0.65 -8.30 17.66
C LEU A 87 1.71 -8.66 18.72
N LYS A 88 1.61 -8.06 19.90
CA LYS A 88 2.48 -8.33 21.04
C LYS A 88 1.66 -8.42 22.30
N GLU A 89 1.88 -9.48 23.06
CA GLU A 89 1.38 -9.59 24.43
C GLU A 89 2.50 -10.16 25.30
N ASN A 90 2.83 -9.45 26.38
CA ASN A 90 3.96 -9.76 27.27
C ASN A 90 5.30 -9.83 26.50
N LYS A 91 5.82 -11.05 26.28
CA LYS A 91 7.07 -11.33 25.55
C LYS A 91 6.83 -12.12 24.26
N ASN A 92 5.57 -12.37 23.91
CA ASN A 92 5.19 -13.21 22.78
C ASN A 92 4.74 -12.33 21.62
N ASN A 93 5.15 -12.72 20.42
CA ASN A 93 4.69 -12.13 19.17
C ASN A 93 3.53 -12.97 18.63
N TYR A 94 2.54 -12.28 18.09
CA TYR A 94 1.34 -12.85 17.50
C TYR A 94 1.13 -12.29 16.08
N ALA A 95 0.38 -13.03 15.28
CA ALA A 95 0.03 -12.64 13.93
C ALA A 95 -1.47 -12.45 13.78
N VAL A 96 -1.85 -11.44 13.01
CA VAL A 96 -3.23 -11.24 12.56
C VAL A 96 -3.29 -11.55 11.07
N ILE A 97 -4.22 -12.41 10.69
CA ILE A 97 -4.19 -13.10 9.39
C ILE A 97 -5.36 -12.66 8.54
N GLY A 98 -5.14 -12.46 7.24
CA GLY A 98 -6.25 -12.21 6.33
C GLY A 98 -7.14 -13.45 6.19
N GLN A 99 -8.45 -13.23 6.10
CA GLN A 99 -9.44 -14.32 5.99
C GLN A 99 -9.10 -15.30 4.85
N GLY A 100 -8.67 -14.80 3.69
CA GLY A 100 -8.26 -15.64 2.57
C GLY A 100 -7.05 -16.53 2.89
N VAL A 101 -6.04 -15.98 3.58
CA VAL A 101 -4.87 -16.75 4.04
C VAL A 101 -5.30 -17.83 5.04
N ALA A 102 -6.14 -17.46 6.03
CA ALA A 102 -6.64 -18.39 7.04
C ALA A 102 -7.43 -19.56 6.41
N LEU A 103 -8.29 -19.28 5.43
CA LEU A 103 -9.05 -20.30 4.71
C LEU A 103 -8.16 -21.26 3.90
N ASN A 104 -7.14 -20.75 3.20
CA ASN A 104 -6.23 -21.59 2.41
C ASN A 104 -5.39 -22.52 3.31
N LEU A 105 -4.97 -22.03 4.47
CA LEU A 105 -4.20 -22.80 5.44
C LEU A 105 -5.06 -23.57 6.45
N ALA A 106 -6.40 -23.44 6.38
CA ALA A 106 -7.34 -24.00 7.35
C ALA A 106 -7.00 -23.66 8.82
N ILE A 107 -6.58 -22.42 9.05
CA ILE A 107 -6.22 -21.92 10.38
C ILE A 107 -7.50 -21.60 11.16
N GLY A 108 -7.57 -22.07 12.40
CA GLY A 108 -8.55 -21.64 13.38
C GLY A 108 -7.85 -21.13 14.63
N LEU A 109 -8.40 -20.09 15.26
CA LEU A 109 -7.79 -19.46 16.44
C LEU A 109 -7.91 -20.30 17.72
N ASN A 110 -8.78 -21.30 17.72
CA ASN A 110 -9.00 -22.21 18.85
C ASN A 110 -7.87 -23.23 19.05
N PHE A 111 -6.89 -23.28 18.13
CA PHE A 111 -5.77 -24.21 18.18
C PHE A 111 -4.49 -23.52 18.61
N ILE A 112 -3.67 -24.20 19.42
CA ILE A 112 -2.37 -23.71 19.90
C ILE A 112 -1.26 -24.07 18.89
N THR A 113 -1.60 -24.22 17.61
CA THR A 113 -0.62 -24.59 16.57
C THR A 113 0.02 -23.31 16.02
N PRO A 114 1.36 -23.21 16.00
CA PRO A 114 2.02 -22.06 15.42
C PRO A 114 2.10 -22.16 13.90
N ILE A 115 2.13 -21.01 13.23
CA ILE A 115 2.38 -20.88 11.80
C ILE A 115 3.88 -20.75 11.59
N ASN A 116 4.44 -21.58 10.71
CA ASN A 116 5.83 -21.48 10.32
C ASN A 116 5.96 -20.56 9.12
N ILE A 117 6.89 -19.61 9.18
CA ILE A 117 7.14 -18.62 8.14
C ILE A 117 8.54 -18.84 7.59
N TYR A 118 8.63 -19.01 6.27
CA TYR A 118 9.88 -19.23 5.55
C TYR A 118 10.14 -18.08 4.57
N VAL A 119 11.29 -17.44 4.67
CA VAL A 119 11.72 -16.35 3.77
C VAL A 119 13.10 -16.67 3.17
N PRO A 120 13.36 -16.35 1.89
CA PRO A 120 14.69 -16.51 1.31
C PRO A 120 15.72 -15.61 2.01
N LYS A 121 16.91 -16.15 2.34
CA LYS A 121 17.99 -15.34 2.93
C LYS A 121 18.67 -14.46 1.87
N ARG A 122 19.02 -13.22 2.23
CA ARG A 122 19.67 -12.24 1.33
C ARG A 122 21.13 -12.58 0.99
N THR A 123 21.84 -13.29 1.87
CA THR A 123 23.31 -13.28 1.93
C THR A 123 24.01 -14.58 1.56
N GLN A 124 23.31 -15.64 1.13
CA GLN A 124 23.99 -16.88 0.71
C GLN A 124 24.01 -17.04 -0.81
N LYS A 125 25.24 -17.15 -1.35
CA LYS A 125 25.49 -17.87 -2.62
C LYS A 125 24.76 -19.20 -2.53
N VAL A 126 24.02 -19.55 -3.57
CA VAL A 126 23.24 -20.79 -3.72
C VAL A 126 23.94 -21.94 -2.99
N SER A 127 23.49 -22.22 -1.77
CA SER A 127 24.01 -23.33 -0.98
C SER A 127 23.44 -24.59 -1.59
N LEU A 128 24.27 -25.62 -1.79
CA LEU A 128 23.83 -26.94 -2.27
C LEU A 128 22.82 -27.61 -1.32
N ASN A 129 22.59 -27.05 -0.12
CA ASN A 129 21.57 -27.47 0.81
C ASN A 129 20.38 -26.47 0.82
N PRO A 130 19.25 -26.81 0.18
CA PRO A 130 18.05 -25.96 0.10
C PRO A 130 17.50 -25.54 1.46
N GLU A 131 17.66 -26.35 2.51
CA GLU A 131 17.14 -26.02 3.84
C GLU A 131 17.86 -24.83 4.49
N LYS A 132 19.12 -24.57 4.12
CA LYS A 132 19.89 -23.43 4.64
C LYS A 132 19.61 -22.12 3.91
N ALA A 133 18.94 -22.17 2.76
CA ALA A 133 18.63 -21.01 1.93
C ALA A 133 17.48 -20.15 2.50
N PHE A 134 16.72 -20.67 3.47
CA PHE A 134 15.58 -19.98 4.07
C PHE A 134 15.82 -19.65 5.55
N SER A 135 15.36 -18.48 5.97
CA SER A 135 15.15 -18.16 7.38
C SER A 135 13.77 -18.68 7.78
N ARG A 136 13.67 -19.26 8.98
CA ARG A 136 12.45 -19.83 9.52
C ARG A 136 12.18 -19.27 10.91
N LYS A 137 10.98 -18.75 11.13
CA LYS A 137 10.43 -18.44 12.45
C LYS A 137 9.02 -19.01 12.56
N TYR A 138 8.49 -19.05 13.76
CA TYR A 138 7.11 -19.43 14.01
C TYR A 138 6.39 -18.30 14.75
N ILE A 139 5.08 -18.19 14.55
CA ILE A 139 4.24 -17.19 15.21
C ILE A 139 2.84 -17.76 15.43
N PHE A 140 2.17 -17.35 16.50
CA PHE A 140 0.81 -17.79 16.80
C PHE A 140 -0.21 -16.82 16.24
N PRO A 141 -1.34 -17.31 15.69
CA PRO A 141 -2.43 -16.43 15.28
C PRO A 141 -3.17 -15.87 16.50
N SER A 142 -3.54 -14.59 16.48
CA SER A 142 -4.44 -13.99 17.50
C SER A 142 -5.78 -13.55 16.94
N GLY A 143 -5.86 -13.29 15.64
CA GLY A 143 -7.03 -12.72 15.01
C GLY A 143 -7.06 -12.93 13.50
N ILE A 144 -8.24 -12.83 12.93
CA ILE A 144 -8.49 -12.89 11.49
C ILE A 144 -9.20 -11.61 11.07
N PHE A 145 -8.64 -10.89 10.09
CA PHE A 145 -9.27 -9.72 9.50
C PHE A 145 -9.94 -10.06 8.16
N ALA A 146 -10.96 -9.29 7.79
CA ALA A 146 -11.54 -9.28 6.44
C ALA A 146 -11.75 -7.84 5.98
N ILE A 147 -11.11 -7.48 4.87
CA ILE A 147 -11.12 -6.13 4.31
C ILE A 147 -11.54 -6.18 2.85
N GLN A 148 -10.76 -6.89 2.03
CA GLN A 148 -11.01 -7.10 0.61
C GLN A 148 -10.27 -8.35 0.17
N GLN A 149 -10.89 -9.15 -0.70
CA GLN A 149 -10.37 -10.45 -1.12
C GLN A 149 -8.88 -10.45 -1.52
N ASP A 150 -8.43 -9.44 -2.28
CA ASP A 150 -7.02 -9.32 -2.72
C ASP A 150 -6.04 -9.08 -1.57
N PHE A 151 -6.48 -8.38 -0.54
CA PHE A 151 -5.70 -8.10 0.66
C PHE A 151 -5.75 -9.30 1.62
N ASP A 152 -6.96 -9.81 1.86
CA ASP A 152 -7.24 -10.92 2.77
C ASP A 152 -6.55 -12.22 2.35
N SER A 153 -6.35 -12.42 1.05
CA SER A 153 -5.66 -13.59 0.50
C SER A 153 -4.14 -13.39 0.40
N ARG A 154 -3.63 -12.19 0.68
CA ARG A 154 -2.22 -11.86 0.43
C ARG A 154 -1.45 -11.60 1.71
N TYR A 155 -2.07 -11.01 2.74
CA TYR A 155 -1.32 -10.48 3.87
C TYR A 155 -1.50 -11.27 5.17
N ILE A 156 -0.39 -11.34 5.89
CA ILE A 156 -0.33 -11.63 7.33
C ILE A 156 0.39 -10.48 8.01
N ILE A 157 -0.17 -9.96 9.10
CA ILE A 157 0.36 -8.83 9.83
C ILE A 157 1.06 -9.34 11.07
N VAL A 158 2.28 -8.88 11.29
CA VAL A 158 3.16 -9.28 12.40
C VAL A 158 3.84 -8.04 12.99
N PRO A 159 4.40 -8.10 14.21
CA PRO A 159 5.21 -7.01 14.72
C PRO A 159 6.44 -6.75 13.87
N ILE A 160 6.81 -5.48 13.74
CA ILE A 160 8.00 -5.07 12.97
C ILE A 160 9.27 -5.76 13.46
N ASP A 161 9.44 -5.95 14.78
CA ASP A 161 10.64 -6.57 15.35
C ASP A 161 10.74 -8.06 14.99
N PHE A 162 9.60 -8.75 14.92
CA PHE A 162 9.56 -10.13 14.43
C PHE A 162 9.93 -10.20 12.95
N ALA A 163 9.42 -9.28 12.13
CA ALA A 163 9.77 -9.21 10.71
C ALA A 163 11.27 -8.90 10.50
N ARG A 164 11.84 -8.01 11.32
CA ARG A 164 13.28 -7.69 11.31
C ARG A 164 14.13 -8.91 11.65
N ASP A 165 13.81 -9.61 12.74
CA ASP A 165 14.50 -10.83 13.14
C ASP A 165 14.35 -11.97 12.11
N LEU A 166 13.17 -12.10 11.49
CA LEU A 166 12.94 -13.08 10.41
C LEU A 166 13.81 -12.80 9.17
N LEU A 167 13.97 -11.53 8.79
CA LEU A 167 14.69 -11.10 7.59
C LEU A 167 16.16 -10.73 7.80
N ASP A 168 16.64 -10.79 9.05
CA ASP A 168 17.98 -10.35 9.46
C ASP A 168 18.22 -8.86 9.15
N TYR A 169 17.23 -8.02 9.49
CA TYR A 169 17.30 -6.56 9.39
C TYR A 169 17.62 -5.94 10.74
N SER A 170 18.44 -4.90 10.72
CA SER A 170 18.75 -4.10 11.91
C SER A 170 17.80 -2.91 12.01
N ASN A 171 17.81 -2.03 10.99
CA ASN A 171 17.02 -0.79 10.96
C ASN A 171 16.34 -0.56 9.59
N GLU A 172 16.40 -1.55 8.71
CA GLU A 172 15.81 -1.48 7.39
C GLU A 172 14.29 -1.62 7.45
N VAL A 173 13.63 -0.84 6.60
CA VAL A 173 12.19 -0.87 6.35
C VAL A 173 11.96 -0.89 4.83
N SER A 174 10.87 -1.50 4.38
CA SER A 174 10.48 -1.44 2.96
C SER A 174 9.67 -0.19 2.67
N ALA A 175 8.92 0.31 3.65
CA ALA A 175 8.12 1.53 3.51
C ALA A 175 7.95 2.27 4.84
N ILE A 176 7.62 3.55 4.75
CA ILE A 176 7.03 4.35 5.82
C ILE A 176 5.62 4.72 5.40
N GLU A 177 4.65 4.46 6.28
CA GLU A 177 3.26 4.82 6.06
C GLU A 177 2.87 5.96 7.02
N LEU A 178 2.13 6.95 6.52
CA LEU A 178 1.72 8.12 7.29
C LEU A 178 0.19 8.27 7.30
N LYS A 179 -0.32 8.69 8.46
CA LYS A 179 -1.67 9.22 8.61
C LYS A 179 -1.60 10.75 8.64
N LEU A 180 -2.41 11.39 7.81
CA LEU A 180 -2.48 12.85 7.78
C LEU A 180 -3.68 13.37 8.57
N ASP A 181 -3.51 14.54 9.16
CA ASP A 181 -4.58 15.27 9.81
C ASP A 181 -5.57 15.79 8.75
N PRO A 182 -6.87 15.46 8.85
CA PRO A 182 -7.88 15.87 7.86
C PRO A 182 -8.08 17.38 7.77
N VAL A 183 -7.66 18.17 8.77
CA VAL A 183 -7.73 19.64 8.76
C VAL A 183 -6.77 20.23 7.72
N PHE A 184 -5.70 19.51 7.39
CA PHE A 184 -4.69 19.99 6.47
C PHE A 184 -4.94 19.50 5.04
N ASN A 185 -4.45 20.28 4.07
CA ASN A 185 -4.52 19.89 2.66
C ASN A 185 -3.49 18.79 2.37
N LYS A 186 -3.99 17.60 2.04
CA LYS A 186 -3.16 16.40 1.79
C LYS A 186 -2.15 16.58 0.65
N ASP A 187 -2.54 17.24 -0.44
CA ASP A 187 -1.66 17.46 -1.59
C ASP A 187 -0.50 18.39 -1.21
N LYS A 188 -0.77 19.44 -0.42
CA LYS A 188 0.28 20.34 0.08
C LYS A 188 1.28 19.61 0.97
N ILE A 189 0.79 18.77 1.90
CA ILE A 189 1.66 17.96 2.76
C ILE A 189 2.48 16.98 1.93
N GLN A 190 1.87 16.30 0.96
CA GLN A 190 2.58 15.37 0.08
C GLN A 190 3.74 16.06 -0.65
N GLU A 191 3.51 17.26 -1.19
CA GLU A 191 4.57 18.03 -1.88
C GLU A 191 5.66 18.51 -0.92
N GLU A 192 5.31 18.86 0.32
CA GLU A 192 6.29 19.19 1.36
C GLU A 192 7.15 17.98 1.72
N ILE A 193 6.55 16.80 1.90
CA ILE A 193 7.26 15.54 2.16
C ILE A 193 8.20 15.21 0.99
N LYS A 194 7.75 15.33 -0.27
CA LYS A 194 8.59 15.10 -1.45
C LYS A 194 9.81 16.03 -1.47
N LYS A 195 9.62 17.32 -1.17
CA LYS A 195 10.72 18.29 -1.10
C LYS A 195 11.71 17.97 0.01
N HIS A 196 11.20 17.56 1.18
CA HIS A 196 12.01 17.22 2.35
C HIS A 196 12.86 15.96 2.14
N LEU A 197 12.29 14.92 1.51
CA LEU A 197 12.97 13.64 1.27
C LEU A 197 13.90 13.67 0.05
N GLY A 198 13.63 14.55 -0.92
CA GLY A 198 14.38 14.65 -2.16
C GLY A 198 14.04 13.54 -3.16
N THR A 199 14.93 13.34 -4.13
CA THR A 199 14.64 12.47 -5.30
C THR A 199 14.87 10.98 -5.07
N GLY A 200 15.45 10.57 -3.93
CA GLY A 200 15.76 9.15 -3.64
C GLY A 200 14.56 8.31 -3.22
N TYR A 201 13.43 8.95 -2.88
CA TYR A 201 12.22 8.30 -2.39
C TYR A 201 11.05 8.50 -3.35
N GLU A 202 10.17 7.52 -3.39
CA GLU A 202 8.86 7.63 -4.01
C GLU A 202 7.82 7.91 -2.91
N VAL A 203 7.00 8.94 -3.12
CA VAL A 203 5.98 9.38 -2.15
C VAL A 203 4.63 9.36 -2.85
N LYS A 204 3.84 8.33 -2.56
CA LYS A 204 2.53 8.09 -3.17
C LYS A 204 1.43 8.38 -2.17
N ASN A 205 0.40 9.11 -2.58
CA ASN A 205 -0.82 9.22 -1.81
C ASN A 205 -1.73 7.99 -2.00
N ARG A 206 -2.79 7.88 -1.20
CA ARG A 206 -3.76 6.77 -1.26
C ARG A 206 -4.27 6.46 -2.68
N PHE A 207 -4.48 7.48 -3.51
CA PHE A 207 -4.95 7.28 -4.88
C PHE A 207 -3.83 6.74 -5.78
N GLU A 208 -2.63 7.31 -5.68
CA GLU A 208 -1.47 6.91 -6.48
C GLU A 208 -0.94 5.51 -6.14
N GLN A 209 -1.20 5.01 -4.94
CA GLN A 209 -0.88 3.63 -4.54
C GLN A 209 -1.65 2.59 -5.37
N GLN A 210 -2.86 2.92 -5.83
CA GLN A 210 -3.66 2.05 -6.67
C GLN A 210 -3.44 2.39 -8.16
N GLU A 211 -2.30 2.00 -8.71
CA GLU A 211 -1.89 2.43 -10.06
C GLU A 211 -2.93 2.18 -11.15
N LEU A 212 -3.61 1.03 -11.14
CA LEU A 212 -4.61 0.70 -12.15
C LEU A 212 -5.80 1.66 -12.09
N LEU A 213 -6.39 1.82 -10.90
CA LEU A 213 -7.54 2.71 -10.69
C LEU A 213 -7.15 4.18 -10.93
N TYR A 214 -5.96 4.58 -10.48
CA TYR A 214 -5.43 5.92 -10.75
C TYR A 214 -5.25 6.18 -12.25
N LYS A 215 -4.65 5.24 -13.00
CA LYS A 215 -4.49 5.35 -14.45
C LYS A 215 -5.84 5.44 -15.16
N ILE A 216 -6.83 4.63 -14.75
CA ILE A 216 -8.19 4.68 -15.30
C ILE A 216 -8.82 6.05 -15.03
N MET A 217 -8.84 6.53 -13.80
CA MET A 217 -9.43 7.83 -13.43
C MET A 217 -8.76 8.99 -14.18
N LYS A 218 -7.43 8.94 -14.36
CA LYS A 218 -6.72 9.97 -15.13
C LYS A 218 -7.09 9.89 -16.62
N SER A 219 -7.15 8.68 -17.19
CA SER A 219 -7.50 8.48 -18.60
C SER A 219 -8.94 8.89 -18.94
N GLU A 220 -9.88 8.70 -18.02
CA GLU A 220 -11.29 9.06 -18.20
C GLU A 220 -11.46 10.56 -18.44
N LYS A 221 -10.79 11.40 -17.63
CA LYS A 221 -10.83 12.87 -17.80
C LYS A 221 -10.24 13.32 -19.13
N TRP A 222 -9.16 12.68 -19.58
CA TRP A 222 -8.54 12.96 -20.87
C TRP A 222 -9.46 12.60 -22.05
N ALA A 223 -10.16 11.46 -21.96
CA ALA A 223 -11.10 11.04 -23.00
C ALA A 223 -12.26 12.05 -23.15
N ILE A 224 -12.87 12.48 -22.04
CA ILE A 224 -13.94 13.48 -22.04
C ILE A 224 -13.45 14.81 -22.64
N PHE A 225 -12.26 15.26 -22.25
CA PHE A 225 -11.65 16.47 -22.79
C PHE A 225 -11.47 16.40 -24.31
N LEU A 226 -10.97 15.27 -24.83
CA LEU A 226 -10.80 15.07 -26.27
C LEU A 226 -12.13 15.07 -27.03
N ILE A 227 -13.16 14.40 -26.51
CA ILE A 227 -14.50 14.38 -27.12
C ILE A 227 -15.08 15.80 -27.19
N LEU A 228 -15.03 16.55 -26.09
CA LEU A 228 -15.51 17.94 -26.05
C LEU A 228 -14.74 18.83 -27.03
N THR A 229 -13.43 18.64 -27.13
CA THR A 229 -12.59 19.36 -28.09
C THR A 229 -13.00 19.05 -29.53
N PHE A 230 -13.25 17.78 -29.88
CA PHE A 230 -13.72 17.40 -31.21
C PHE A 230 -15.09 17.98 -31.54
N ILE A 231 -16.04 17.96 -30.60
CA ILE A 231 -17.37 18.57 -30.78
C ILE A 231 -17.22 20.07 -31.05
N LEU A 232 -16.37 20.76 -30.28
CA LEU A 232 -16.11 22.19 -30.46
C LEU A 232 -15.48 22.49 -31.83
N ILE A 233 -14.55 21.65 -32.30
CA ILE A 233 -13.95 21.78 -33.63
C ILE A 233 -15.01 21.64 -34.73
N ILE A 234 -15.86 20.61 -34.65
CA ILE A 234 -16.95 20.38 -35.62
C ILE A 234 -17.92 21.55 -35.63
N ALA A 235 -18.33 22.04 -34.45
CA ALA A 235 -19.21 23.19 -34.32
C ALA A 235 -18.58 24.47 -34.93
N SER A 236 -17.28 24.69 -34.68
CA SER A 236 -16.54 25.84 -35.22
C SER A 236 -16.48 25.82 -36.74
N PHE A 237 -16.21 24.67 -37.37
CA PHE A 237 -16.25 24.55 -38.83
C PHE A 237 -17.64 24.81 -39.40
N ASN A 238 -18.70 24.37 -38.73
CA ASN A 238 -20.07 24.61 -39.16
C ASN A 238 -20.42 26.12 -39.14
N VAL A 239 -20.02 26.82 -38.08
CA VAL A 239 -20.19 28.28 -37.97
C VAL A 239 -19.41 29.01 -39.07
N ILE A 240 -18.14 28.65 -39.30
CA ILE A 240 -17.31 29.24 -40.36
C ILE A 240 -17.93 28.99 -41.73
N GLY A 241 -18.41 27.77 -42.01
CA GLY A 241 -19.07 27.42 -43.27
C GLY A 241 -20.33 28.27 -43.49
N SER A 242 -21.16 28.42 -42.46
CA SER A 242 -22.37 29.26 -42.51
C SER A 242 -22.04 30.74 -42.74
N LEU A 243 -21.03 31.27 -42.05
CA LEU A 243 -20.55 32.65 -42.26
C LEU A 243 -20.01 32.84 -43.69
N THR A 244 -19.24 31.88 -44.20
CA THR A 244 -18.64 31.94 -45.54
C THR A 244 -19.72 31.98 -46.61
N MET A 245 -20.76 31.15 -46.48
CA MET A 245 -21.93 31.18 -47.37
C MET A 245 -22.61 32.56 -47.36
N LEU A 246 -22.82 33.13 -46.17
CA LEU A 246 -23.46 34.46 -46.02
C LEU A 246 -22.63 35.59 -46.68
N ILE A 247 -21.30 35.53 -46.57
CA ILE A 247 -20.39 36.49 -47.22
C ILE A 247 -20.47 36.36 -48.75
N LEU A 248 -20.49 35.14 -49.28
CA LEU A 248 -20.56 34.89 -50.73
C LEU A 248 -21.88 35.38 -51.33
N GLU A 249 -23.01 35.19 -50.63
CA GLU A 249 -24.30 35.76 -51.04
C GLU A 249 -24.25 37.28 -51.10
N LYS A 250 -23.74 37.93 -50.03
CA LYS A 250 -23.61 39.40 -49.98
C LYS A 250 -22.70 39.99 -51.06
N LYS A 251 -21.68 39.25 -51.50
CA LYS A 251 -20.75 39.69 -52.56
C LYS A 251 -21.36 39.62 -53.97
N LYS A 252 -22.44 38.86 -54.16
CA LYS A 252 -23.18 38.81 -55.44
C LYS A 252 -24.15 39.99 -55.62
N ASP A 253 -24.54 40.64 -54.53
CA ASP A 253 -25.47 41.78 -54.52
C ASP A 253 -24.75 43.16 -54.63
N ILE A 254 -23.42 43.17 -54.73
CA ILE A 254 -22.57 44.37 -54.96
C ILE A 254 -21.99 44.27 -56.37
#